data_AF-A0AAV2BRZ0-F1
#
_entry.id   AF-A0AAV2BRZ0-F1
#
_cell.length_a   1.000
_cell.length_b   1.000
_cell.length_c   1.000
_cell.angle_alpha   90.00
_cell.angle_beta   90.00
_cell.angle_gamma   90.00
#
_symmetry.space_group_name_H-M   'P 1'
#
loop_
_entity.id
_entity.type
_entity.pdbx_description
1 polymer ?
#
loop_
_entity_poly.entity_id
_entity_poly.type
_entity_poly.pdbx_seq_one_letter_code
_entity_poly.pdbx_strand_id
1 'polypeptide(L)'
;MKALCLAFIMVLISATCTQSDDCPPNKEFGPFDDCPDSCYSLDHPVRPCTLRINWGCKCKDGYVLKEDKVYSSDCIRPEECPKSV
;
A
#
# COMPACT_ATOMS: atom_id res chain seq x y z
N MET A 1 15.98 0.26 -13.99
CA MET A 1 16.61 -0.28 -15.22
C MET A 1 16.31 -1.77 -15.31
N LYS A 2 15.76 -2.20 -16.46
CA LYS A 2 15.38 -3.56 -16.89
C LYS A 2 13.91 -3.97 -16.65
N ALA A 3 13.01 -3.36 -17.42
CA ALA A 3 11.77 -4.02 -17.85
C ALA A 3 12.07 -4.76 -19.16
N LEU A 4 12.00 -6.09 -19.16
CA LEU A 4 12.24 -6.91 -20.34
C LEU A 4 10.88 -7.34 -20.92
N CYS A 5 10.15 -6.39 -21.53
CA CYS A 5 9.06 -6.71 -22.45
C CYS A 5 9.70 -7.11 -23.78
N LEU A 6 10.08 -8.38 -23.92
CA LEU A 6 10.54 -8.91 -25.20
C LEU A 6 9.34 -8.99 -26.14
N ALA A 7 9.22 -7.97 -26.98
CA ALA A 7 8.32 -7.94 -28.12
C ALA A 7 8.74 -9.00 -29.13
N PHE A 8 7.88 -9.97 -29.42
CA PHE A 8 7.90 -10.62 -30.73
C PHE A 8 6.46 -10.94 -31.15
N ILE A 9 6.16 -10.41 -32.35
CA ILE A 9 5.08 -10.78 -33.28
C ILE A 9 3.81 -9.92 -33.19
N MET A 10 3.70 -9.05 -34.21
CA MET A 10 2.55 -8.25 -34.57
C MET A 10 1.32 -9.10 -34.88
N VAL A 11 0.25 -9.06 -34.06
CA VAL A 11 -1.16 -9.16 -34.51
C VAL A 11 -2.12 -8.54 -33.47
N LEU A 12 -2.61 -7.33 -33.76
CA LEU A 12 -3.99 -6.80 -33.59
C LEU A 12 -4.84 -6.98 -32.31
N ILE A 13 -4.31 -7.05 -31.08
CA ILE A 13 -5.16 -6.76 -29.91
C ILE A 13 -4.38 -5.90 -28.91
N SER A 14 -4.84 -4.67 -28.71
CA SER A 14 -4.32 -3.71 -27.75
C SER A 14 -4.45 -4.24 -26.32
N ALA A 15 -3.41 -4.92 -25.84
CA ALA A 15 -3.15 -5.13 -24.42
C ALA A 15 -1.84 -4.43 -24.08
N THR A 16 -1.88 -3.09 -24.03
CA THR A 16 -0.82 -2.33 -23.39
C THR A 16 -0.86 -2.64 -21.91
N CYS A 17 0.03 -3.51 -21.43
CA CYS A 17 0.31 -3.65 -20.00
C CYS A 17 0.86 -2.31 -19.51
N THR A 18 -0.02 -1.42 -19.05
CA THR A 18 0.39 -0.21 -18.35
C THR A 18 0.59 -0.60 -16.90
N GLN A 19 1.76 -1.14 -16.57
CA GLN A 19 2.19 -1.23 -15.18
C GLN A 19 2.81 0.13 -14.86
N SER A 20 1.96 1.11 -14.55
CA SER A 20 2.44 2.32 -13.89
C SER A 20 2.97 1.88 -12.52
N ASP A 21 4.26 2.07 -12.29
CA ASP A 21 4.95 1.92 -10.99
C ASP A 21 4.46 2.93 -9.93
N ASP A 22 3.21 3.39 -10.05
CA ASP A 22 2.61 4.36 -9.15
C ASP A 22 1.87 3.62 -8.04
N CYS A 23 2.19 3.99 -6.80
CA CYS A 23 1.45 3.48 -5.65
C CYS A 23 -0.04 3.80 -5.77
N PRO A 24 -0.92 2.95 -5.23
CA PRO A 24 -2.37 3.21 -5.21
C PRO A 24 -2.71 4.58 -4.57
N PRO A 25 -3.93 5.09 -4.76
CA PRO A 25 -4.38 6.33 -4.12
C PRO A 25 -4.08 6.35 -2.62
N ASN A 26 -3.67 7.52 -2.12
CA ASN A 26 -3.26 7.76 -0.72
C ASN A 26 -2.07 6.91 -0.24
N LYS A 27 -1.34 6.27 -1.16
CA LYS A 27 -0.06 5.62 -0.88
C LYS A 27 1.09 6.34 -1.59
N GLU A 28 2.29 6.13 -1.06
CA GLU A 28 3.54 6.59 -1.63
C GLU A 28 4.64 5.55 -1.45
N PHE A 29 5.61 5.51 -2.35
CA PHE A 29 6.71 4.56 -2.25
C PHE A 29 7.71 5.06 -1.20
N GLY A 30 8.03 4.21 -0.22
CA GLY A 30 8.95 4.56 0.85
C GLY A 30 9.25 3.42 1.82
N PRO A 31 10.10 3.67 2.82
CA PRO A 31 10.32 2.74 3.92
C PRO A 31 9.10 2.68 4.83
N PHE A 32 8.75 1.50 5.34
CA PHE A 32 7.70 1.31 6.34
C PHE A 32 8.09 0.25 7.37
N ASP A 33 7.57 0.37 8.59
CA ASP A 33 7.80 -0.60 9.66
C ASP A 33 6.84 -1.80 9.58
N ASP A 34 7.04 -2.81 10.41
CA ASP A 34 6.19 -4.00 10.44
C ASP A 34 4.77 -3.77 11.02
N CYS A 35 4.50 -2.60 11.61
CA CYS A 35 3.28 -2.25 12.32
C CYS A 35 2.75 -0.87 11.90
N PRO A 36 2.37 -0.73 10.62
CA PRO A 36 1.82 0.53 10.14
C PRO A 36 0.59 0.95 10.95
N ASP A 37 0.36 2.25 10.97
CA ASP A 37 -0.88 2.79 11.50
C ASP A 37 -2.06 2.27 10.67
N SER A 38 -3.06 1.77 11.39
CA SER A 38 -4.30 1.21 10.88
C SER A 38 -5.48 1.69 11.72
N CYS A 39 -6.71 1.56 11.23
CA CYS A 39 -7.90 1.83 12.05
C CYS A 39 -7.89 1.03 13.37
N TYR A 40 -7.44 -0.22 13.34
CA TYR A 40 -7.29 -1.04 14.55
C TYR A 40 -6.26 -0.45 15.54
N SER A 41 -5.14 0.06 15.02
CA SER A 41 -4.05 0.60 15.85
C SER A 41 -4.42 1.87 16.61
N LEU A 42 -5.37 2.65 16.08
CA LEU A 42 -5.84 3.87 16.73
C LEU A 42 -6.55 3.55 18.05
N ASP A 43 -7.27 2.43 18.10
CA ASP A 43 -7.92 1.92 19.31
C ASP A 43 -7.00 1.03 20.16
N HIS A 44 -5.92 0.49 19.57
CA HIS A 44 -5.01 -0.47 20.20
C HIS A 44 -3.54 -0.01 20.02
N PRO A 45 -3.10 1.03 20.74
CA PRO A 45 -1.79 1.66 20.52
C PRO A 45 -0.61 0.77 20.93
N VAL A 46 -0.82 -0.18 21.85
CA VAL A 46 0.24 -1.09 22.31
C VAL A 46 0.16 -2.38 21.50
N ARG A 47 1.11 -2.57 20.59
CA ARG A 47 1.20 -3.78 19.75
C ARG A 47 2.65 -4.31 19.74
N PRO A 48 2.85 -5.64 19.79
CA PRO A 48 4.18 -6.22 19.61
C PRO A 48 4.59 -6.08 18.13
N CYS A 49 5.64 -5.29 17.90
CA CYS A 49 6.16 -4.98 16.57
C CYS A 49 7.63 -5.36 16.50
N THR A 50 8.05 -5.90 15.36
CA THR A 50 9.48 -6.14 15.13
C THR A 50 10.12 -4.83 14.65
N LEU A 51 11.42 -4.65 14.91
CA LEU A 51 12.18 -3.47 14.44
C LEU A 51 12.59 -3.57 12.96
N ARG A 52 11.89 -4.41 12.18
CA ARG A 52 12.18 -4.60 10.76
C ARG A 52 11.59 -3.44 9.95
N ILE A 53 12.41 -2.93 9.02
CA ILE A 53 12.01 -1.93 8.04
C ILE A 53 11.91 -2.61 6.68
N ASN A 54 10.79 -2.42 6.01
CA ASN A 54 10.51 -2.90 4.65
C ASN A 54 10.46 -1.71 3.67
N TRP A 55 10.37 -2.00 2.37
CA TRP A 55 10.25 -0.99 1.31
C TRP A 55 9.09 -1.31 0.37
N GLY A 56 8.29 -0.30 0.03
CA GLY A 56 7.14 -0.46 -0.85
C GLY A 56 6.12 0.68 -0.71
N CYS A 57 4.88 0.44 -1.12
CA CYS A 57 3.82 1.43 -1.01
C CYS A 57 3.28 1.50 0.43
N LYS A 58 3.62 2.58 1.13
CA LYS A 58 3.06 2.92 2.45
C LYS A 58 1.92 3.91 2.33
N CYS A 59 1.08 4.04 3.36
CA CYS A 59 0.15 5.16 3.43
C CYS A 59 0.92 6.49 3.50
N LYS A 60 0.41 7.52 2.83
CA LYS A 60 0.90 8.89 2.97
C LYS A 60 0.68 9.37 4.40
N ASP A 61 1.47 10.35 4.81
CA ASP A 61 1.32 10.96 6.13
C ASP A 61 -0.11 11.50 6.31
N GLY A 62 -0.71 11.22 7.47
CA GLY A 62 -2.12 11.55 7.76
C GLY A 62 -3.14 10.52 7.27
N TYR A 63 -2.71 9.41 6.66
CA TYR A 63 -3.56 8.28 6.28
C TYR A 63 -3.16 7.01 7.02
N VAL A 64 -4.14 6.16 7.28
CA VAL A 64 -3.97 4.87 7.97
C VAL A 64 -4.53 3.72 7.13
N LEU A 65 -4.02 2.51 7.31
CA LEU A 65 -4.60 1.32 6.69
C LEU A 65 -6.01 1.08 7.22
N LYS A 66 -6.95 0.84 6.30
CA LYS A 66 -8.31 0.46 6.66
C LYS A 66 -8.35 -0.87 7.41
N GLU A 67 -7.55 -1.85 6.98
CA GLU A 67 -7.44 -3.17 7.60
C GLU A 67 -6.06 -3.36 8.25
N ASP A 68 -6.04 -3.92 9.46
CA ASP A 68 -4.81 -4.08 10.23
C ASP A 68 -3.81 -5.00 9.53
N LYS A 69 -2.58 -4.50 9.33
CA LYS A 69 -1.46 -5.25 8.70
C LYS A 69 -1.72 -5.75 7.27
N VAL A 70 -2.79 -5.28 6.61
CA VAL A 70 -3.07 -5.58 5.20
C VAL A 70 -2.58 -4.41 4.35
N TYR A 71 -1.32 -4.45 3.91
CA TYR A 71 -0.70 -3.37 3.13
C TYR A 71 -1.38 -3.09 1.77
N SER A 72 -2.11 -4.06 1.24
CA SER A 72 -2.94 -3.89 0.03
C SER A 72 -4.28 -3.22 0.31
N SER A 73 -4.68 -3.03 1.57
CA SER A 73 -5.92 -2.32 1.92
C SER A 73 -5.81 -0.82 1.62
N ASP A 74 -6.96 -0.19 1.46
CA ASP A 74 -7.06 1.25 1.22
C ASP A 74 -6.44 2.05 2.36
N CYS A 75 -5.81 3.17 2.01
CA CYS A 75 -5.36 4.17 2.99
C CYS A 75 -6.44 5.27 3.08
N ILE A 76 -7.03 5.41 4.26
CA ILE A 76 -8.10 6.36 4.55
C ILE A 76 -7.68 7.32 5.66
N ARG A 77 -8.39 8.43 5.82
CA ARG A 77 -8.11 9.32 6.95
C ARG A 77 -8.59 8.67 8.26
N PRO A 78 -7.95 8.94 9.41
CA PRO A 78 -8.37 8.42 10.70
C PRO A 78 -9.85 8.64 11.01
N GLU A 79 -10.43 9.77 10.60
CA GLU A 79 -11.83 10.11 10.87
C GLU A 79 -12.83 9.27 10.06
N GLU A 80 -12.35 8.59 9.01
CA GLU A 80 -13.13 7.72 8.13
C GLU A 80 -13.10 6.26 8.58
N CYS A 81 -12.37 5.94 9.65
CA CYS A 81 -12.31 4.59 10.18
C CYS A 81 -13.70 4.08 10.59
N PRO A 82 -14.04 2.82 10.28
CA PRO A 82 -15.30 2.24 10.71
C PRO A 82 -15.32 2.21 12.23
N LYS A 83 -16.36 2.81 12.82
CA LYS A 83 -16.58 2.73 14.26
C LYS A 83 -16.79 1.27 14.62
N SER A 84 -16.10 0.80 15.65
CA SER A 84 -16.31 -0.51 16.23
C SER A 84 -17.80 -0.61 16.62
N VAL A 85 -18.53 -1.53 15.97
CA VAL A 85 -19.91 -1.88 16.36
C VAL A 85 -19.84 -2.88 17.50
#